data_AF-A0A965KX30-F1
#
_entry.id   AF-A0A965KX30-F1
#
_cell.length_a   1.000
_cell.length_b   1.000
_cell.length_c   1.000
_cell.angle_alpha   90.00
_cell.angle_beta   90.00
_cell.angle_gamma   90.00
#
_symmetry.space_group_name_H-M   'P 1'
#
loop_
_entity.id
_entity.type
_entity.pdbx_description
1 polymer ?
#
loop_
_entity_poly.entity_id
_entity_poly.type
_entity_poly.pdbx_seq_one_letter_code
_entity_poly.pdbx_strand_id
1 'polypeptide(L)' 'MDFSDETKLIGRCDFCQNLTKTFVNCGNDFCHSQYLVCESCVKDPSNLRCTHEEAKSRN' A
#
# COMPACT_ATOMS: atom_id res chain seq x y z
N MET A 1 -7.25 -18.80 25.94
CA MET A 1 -6.96 -18.56 24.50
C MET A 1 -6.86 -17.06 24.34
N ASP A 2 -5.68 -16.54 24.66
CA ASP A 2 -5.37 -15.13 24.57
C ASP A 2 -5.08 -14.85 23.10
N PHE A 3 -6.14 -14.55 22.35
CA PHE A 3 -6.01 -13.93 21.04
C PHE A 3 -5.58 -12.49 21.30
N SER A 4 -4.29 -12.30 21.56
CA SER A 4 -3.69 -10.98 21.66
C SER A 4 -4.20 -10.15 20.49
N ASP A 5 -4.76 -9.00 20.82
CA ASP A 5 -5.21 -7.92 19.93
C ASP A 5 -4.00 -7.28 19.20
N GLU A 6 -3.04 -8.12 18.79
CA GLU A 6 -2.10 -7.83 17.72
C GLU A 6 -2.96 -7.66 16.48
N THR A 7 -3.52 -6.45 16.36
CA THR A 7 -3.82 -5.80 15.10
C THR A 7 -2.75 -6.29 14.13
N LYS A 8 -3.10 -7.28 13.31
CA LYS A 8 -2.14 -7.97 12.45
C LYS A 8 -1.60 -6.91 11.51
N LEU A 9 -0.45 -6.35 11.85
CA LEU A 9 0.29 -5.46 10.99
C LEU A 9 0.65 -6.34 9.80
N ILE A 10 -0.04 -6.09 8.70
CA ILE A 10 -0.05 -7.00 7.55
C ILE A 10 1.31 -6.95 6.85
N GLY A 11 2.07 -5.88 7.09
CA GLY A 11 3.48 -5.76 6.73
C GLY A 11 4.06 -4.38 7.06
N ARG A 12 5.03 -3.97 6.24
CA ARG A 12 5.71 -2.67 6.33
C ARG A 12 5.34 -1.81 5.14
N CYS A 13 5.26 -0.50 5.36
CA CYS A 13 4.94 0.49 4.35
C CYS A 13 5.97 0.44 3.22
N ASP A 14 5.53 0.39 1.97
CA ASP A 14 6.42 0.34 0.80
C ASP A 14 7.34 1.57 0.70
N PHE A 15 6.95 2.70 1.30
CA PHE A 15 7.67 3.97 1.20
C PHE A 15 8.57 4.27 2.39
N CYS A 16 8.09 4.03 3.61
CA CYS A 16 8.79 4.40 4.84
C CYS A 16 9.12 3.22 5.76
N GLN A 17 8.76 2.00 5.34
CA GLN A 17 8.95 0.74 6.09
C GLN A 17 8.29 0.69 7.49
N ASN A 18 7.46 1.68 7.83
CA ASN A 18 6.69 1.65 9.07
C ASN A 18 5.67 0.52 9.05
N LEU A 19 5.42 -0.05 10.22
CA LEU A 19 4.40 -1.07 10.38
C LEU A 19 3.04 -0.51 10.01
N THR A 20 2.34 -1.18 9.11
CA THR A 20 1.01 -0.77 8.65
C THR A 20 0.16 -1.99 8.30
N LYS A 21 -1.15 -1.74 8.20
CA LYS A 21 -2.17 -2.68 7.76
C LYS A 21 -3.09 -2.08 6.69
N THR A 22 -2.74 -0.92 6.16
CA THR A 22 -3.59 -0.17 5.24
C THR A 22 -3.19 -0.48 3.81
N PHE A 23 -4.04 -1.26 3.14
CA PHE A 23 -3.96 -1.44 1.70
C PHE A 23 -4.77 -0.37 1.00
N VAL A 24 -4.15 0.29 0.02
CA VAL A 24 -4.84 1.24 -0.84
C VAL A 24 -4.71 0.79 -2.29
N ASN A 25 -5.76 1.02 -3.07
CA ASN A 25 -5.68 0.78 -4.49
C ASN A 25 -4.66 1.74 -5.10
N CYS A 26 -3.85 1.20 -6.01
CA CYS A 26 -3.00 2.01 -6.87
C CYS A 26 -3.85 3.08 -7.57
N GLY A 27 -3.35 4.31 -7.68
CA GLY A 27 -4.06 5.41 -8.35
C GLY A 27 -4.26 5.22 -9.86
N ASN A 28 -3.90 4.06 -10.41
CA ASN A 28 -4.17 3.68 -11.79
C ASN A 28 -5.19 2.54 -11.81
N ASP A 29 -6.39 2.82 -12.32
CA ASP A 29 -7.49 1.85 -12.46
C ASP A 29 -7.09 0.59 -13.24
N PHE A 30 -6.16 0.70 -14.20
CA PHE A 30 -5.72 -0.44 -15.02
C PHE A 30 -4.65 -1.31 -14.35
N CYS A 31 -4.07 -0.84 -13.24
CA CYS A 31 -3.01 -1.56 -12.54
C CYS A 31 -3.55 -2.76 -11.77
N HIS A 32 -4.77 -2.65 -11.23
CA HIS A 32 -5.39 -3.64 -10.33
C HIS A 32 -4.50 -4.10 -9.16
N SER A 33 -3.45 -3.33 -8.82
CA SER A 33 -2.54 -3.59 -7.71
C SER A 33 -2.86 -2.70 -6.52
N GLN A 34 -2.45 -3.14 -5.33
CA GLN A 34 -2.64 -2.42 -4.08
C GLN A 34 -1.28 -2.15 -3.43
N TYR A 35 -1.12 -0.96 -2.85
CA TYR A 35 0.05 -0.59 -2.06
C TYR A 35 -0.23 -0.81 -0.58
N LEU A 36 0.79 -1.27 0.14
CA LEU A 36 0.76 -1.28 1.59
C LEU A 36 1.41 0.02 2.08
N VAL A 37 0.58 0.97 2.50
CA VAL A 37 1.03 2.31 2.94
C VAL A 37 0.58 2.60 4.35
N CYS A 38 1.33 3.39 5.10
CA CYS A 38 0.85 3.91 6.38
C CYS A 38 -0.04 5.14 6.19
N GLU A 39 -0.79 5.51 7.24
CA GLU A 39 -1.68 6.69 7.23
C GLU A 39 -0.96 8.02 6.99
N SER A 40 0.36 8.07 7.21
CA SER A 40 1.18 9.23 6.87
C SER A 40 1.50 9.28 5.38
N CYS A 41 1.86 8.14 4.79
CA CYS A 41 2.23 8.06 3.38
C CYS A 41 1.03 8.14 2.44
N VAL A 42 -0.14 7.65 2.86
CA VAL A 42 -1.39 7.74 2.07
C VAL A 42 -1.87 9.17 1.88
N LYS A 43 -1.50 10.09 2.79
CA LYS A 43 -1.84 11.52 2.67
C LYS A 43 -1.04 12.25 1.59
N ASP A 44 0.07 11.65 1.14
CA ASP A 44 0.88 12.21 0.08
C ASP A 44 0.51 11.58 -1.28
N PRO A 45 -0.11 12.34 -2.20
CA PRO A 45 -0.51 11.81 -3.49
C PRO A 45 0.68 11.41 -4.37
N SER A 46 1.90 11.88 -4.08
CA SER A 46 3.11 11.47 -4.79
C SER A 46 3.44 10.01 -4.53
N ASN A 47 3.14 9.51 -3.32
CA ASN A 47 3.30 8.10 -2.95
C ASN A 47 2.20 7.19 -3.53
N LEU A 48 1.05 7.75 -3.94
CA LEU A 48 -0.04 6.97 -4.54
C LEU A 48 0.08 6.81 -6.06
N ARG A 49 1.14 7.38 -6.66
CA ARG A 49 1.41 7.24 -8.09
C ARG A 49 1.78 5.80 -8.41
N CYS A 50 1.20 5.27 -9.49
CA CYS A 50 1.51 3.93 -9.99
C CYS A 50 2.99 3.81 -10.36
N THR A 51 3.77 3.16 -9.51
CA THR A 51 5.16 2.72 -9.73
C THR A 51 5.25 1.31 -10.32
N HIS A 52 4.14 0.58 -10.41
CA HIS A 52 4.11 -0.76 -10.98
C HIS A 52 4.40 -0.71 -12.49
N GLU A 53 5.55 -1.27 -12.90
CA GLU A 53 5.98 -1.28 -14.30
C GLU A 53 5.07 -2.13 -15.19
N GLU A 54 4.41 -3.15 -14.64
CA GLU A 54 3.47 -4.01 -15.36
C GLU A 54 2.25 -3.24 -15.91
N ALA A 55 1.82 -2.18 -15.23
CA ALA A 55 0.73 -1.34 -15.69
C ALA A 55 1.10 -0.44 -16.89
N LYS A 56 2.40 -0.21 -17.15
CA LYS A 56 2.87 0.57 -18.31
C LYS A 56 2.85 -0.22 -19.62
N SER A 57 2.89 -1.55 -19.55
CA SER A 57 3.15 -2.41 -20.71
C SER A 57 1.89 -2.94 -21.41
N ARG A 58 0.70 -2.41 -21.07
CA ARG A 58 -0.54 -2.61 -21.83
C ARG A 58 -0.93 -1.31 -22.54
N ASN A 59 -0.11 -0.88 -23.50
CA ASN A 59 -0.52 0.03 -24.57
C ASN A 59 -0.40 -0.70 -25.90
#